data_AF-A0A7C0Y083-F1
#
_entry.id   AF-A0A7C0Y083-F1
#
_cell.length_a   1.000
_cell.length_b   1.000
_cell.length_c   1.000
_cell.angle_alpha   90.00
_cell.angle_beta   90.00
_cell.angle_gamma   90.00
#
_symmetry.space_group_name_H-M   'P 1'
#
loop_
_entity.id
_entity.type
_entity.pdbx_description
1 polymer ?
#
loop_
_entity_poly.entity_id
_entity_poly.type
_entity_poly.pdbx_seq_one_letter_code
_entity_poly.pdbx_strand_id
1 'polypeptide(L)'
;AKGLPMSKVYYKHTLRNAINPMITIFGYELSGILSGAALVEIVTNWPGMGRLILEAVLSQDFYLVMASLLIGGILLVTGNLIADILIAFADPRVRLR
;
A
#
# COMPACT_ATOMS: atom_id res chain seq x y z
N ALA A 1 -13.20 36.92 11.84
CA ALA A 1 -13.09 36.08 10.63
C ALA A 1 -11.78 36.42 9.90
N LYS A 2 -10.76 35.55 9.91
CA LYS A 2 -9.45 35.83 9.31
C LYS A 2 -9.56 35.65 7.77
N GLY A 3 -9.69 36.75 7.04
CA GLY A 3 -9.84 36.84 5.58
C GLY A 3 -8.63 36.36 4.78
N LEU A 4 -8.34 35.07 4.84
CA LEU A 4 -7.37 34.40 3.98
C LEU A 4 -8.12 33.71 2.82
N PRO A 5 -7.61 33.81 1.58
CA PRO A 5 -8.26 33.19 0.42
C PRO A 5 -8.37 31.68 0.64
N MET A 6 -9.59 31.15 0.51
CA MET A 6 -9.94 29.74 0.78
C MET A 6 -9.01 28.75 0.09
N SER A 7 -8.51 29.08 -1.11
CA SER A 7 -7.57 28.26 -1.88
C SER A 7 -6.24 27.97 -1.15
N LYS A 8 -5.71 28.92 -0.36
CA LYS A 8 -4.52 28.67 0.49
C LYS A 8 -4.84 27.80 1.70
N VAL A 9 -6.08 27.78 2.18
CA VAL A 9 -6.51 26.93 3.29
C VAL A 9 -6.67 25.48 2.84
N TYR A 10 -7.29 25.25 1.67
CA TYR A 10 -7.44 23.90 1.08
C TYR A 10 -6.08 23.23 0.82
N TYR A 11 -5.17 23.92 0.14
CA TYR A 11 -3.85 23.37 -0.19
C TYR A 11 -2.89 23.24 1.01
N LYS A 12 -2.99 24.11 2.02
CA LYS A 12 -2.03 24.13 3.13
C LYS A 12 -2.51 23.41 4.40
N HIS A 13 -3.82 23.32 4.64
CA HIS A 13 -4.37 22.67 5.84
C HIS A 13 -5.06 21.35 5.50
N THR A 14 -5.92 21.32 4.49
CA THR A 14 -6.73 20.12 4.19
C THR A 14 -5.89 19.06 3.46
N LEU A 15 -5.06 19.46 2.49
CA LEU A 15 -4.18 18.54 1.76
C LEU A 15 -3.15 17.87 2.68
N ARG A 16 -2.58 18.61 3.64
CA ARG A 16 -1.59 18.07 4.58
C ARG A 16 -2.19 17.06 5.56
N ASN A 17 -3.45 17.26 5.95
CA ASN A 17 -4.16 16.36 6.86
C ASN A 17 -4.77 15.14 6.13
N ALA A 18 -5.10 15.29 4.84
CA ALA A 18 -5.60 14.20 3.99
C ALA A 18 -4.49 13.30 3.44
N ILE A 19 -3.25 13.81 3.34
CA ILE A 19 -2.09 13.04 2.85
C ILE A 19 -1.71 11.89 3.79
N ASN A 20 -1.81 12.07 5.11
CA ASN A 20 -1.44 11.02 6.08
C ASN A 20 -2.22 9.70 5.86
N PRO A 21 -3.57 9.68 5.84
CA PRO A 21 -4.32 8.46 5.57
C PRO A 21 -4.12 7.94 4.14
N MET A 22 -3.91 8.82 3.14
CA MET A 22 -3.62 8.38 1.77
C MET A 22 -2.27 7.66 1.65
N ILE A 23 -1.24 8.12 2.35
CA ILE A 23 0.08 7.47 2.36
C ILE A 23 -0.01 6.08 3.01
N THR A 24 -0.75 5.94 4.12
CA THR A 24 -0.96 4.63 4.76
C THR A 24 -1.68 3.64 3.82
N ILE A 25 -2.72 4.10 3.12
CA ILE A 25 -3.42 3.27 2.12
C ILE A 25 -2.45 2.87 0.98
N PHE A 26 -1.57 3.78 0.57
CA PHE A 26 -0.57 3.50 -0.47
C PHE A 26 0.44 2.42 -0.04
N GLY A 27 0.86 2.41 1.23
CA GLY A 27 1.72 1.36 1.79
C GLY A 27 1.06 -0.02 1.78
N TYR A 28 -0.26 -0.06 2.00
CA TYR A 28 -1.05 -1.29 1.93
C TYR A 28 -1.27 -1.78 0.49
N GLU A 29 -1.58 -0.87 -0.44
CA GLU A 29 -1.73 -1.15 -1.88
C GLU A 29 -0.49 -1.80 -2.49
N LEU A 30 0.71 -1.45 -2.02
CA LEU A 30 1.97 -2.09 -2.43
C LEU A 30 1.97 -3.61 -2.19
N SER A 31 1.44 -4.06 -1.05
CA SER A 31 1.23 -5.49 -0.79
C SER A 31 0.03 -6.04 -1.57
N GLY A 32 -0.98 -5.20 -1.82
CA GLY A 32 -2.16 -5.56 -2.60
C GLY A 32 -1.83 -5.92 -4.04
N ILE A 33 -0.83 -5.27 -4.66
CA ILE A 33 -0.41 -5.52 -6.05
C ILE A 33 0.02 -6.98 -6.28
N LEU A 34 0.63 -7.63 -5.27
CA LEU A 34 1.00 -9.06 -5.35
C LEU A 34 -0.22 -9.97 -5.57
N SER A 35 -1.39 -9.56 -5.08
CA SER A 35 -2.63 -10.35 -5.10
C SER A 35 -3.70 -9.76 -6.03
N GLY A 36 -3.56 -8.51 -6.46
CA GLY A 36 -4.67 -7.62 -6.82
C GLY A 36 -5.47 -8.02 -8.06
N ALA A 37 -4.96 -8.96 -8.86
CA ALA A 37 -5.61 -9.34 -10.10
C ALA A 37 -5.60 -10.85 -10.37
N ALA A 38 -5.56 -11.71 -9.34
CA ALA A 38 -5.50 -13.17 -9.53
C ALA A 38 -6.57 -13.69 -10.52
N LEU A 39 -7.82 -13.21 -10.42
CA LEU A 39 -8.90 -13.58 -11.34
C LEU A 39 -8.63 -13.12 -12.79
N VAL A 40 -8.12 -11.91 -12.97
CA VAL A 40 -7.80 -11.37 -14.31
C VAL A 40 -6.61 -12.13 -14.89
N GLU A 41 -5.58 -12.43 -14.08
CA GLU A 41 -4.42 -13.24 -14.49
C GLU A 41 -4.83 -14.64 -14.97
N ILE A 42 -5.78 -15.28 -14.27
CA ILE A 42 -6.32 -16.58 -14.65
C ILE A 42 -7.07 -16.50 -15.99
N VAL A 43 -7.98 -15.53 -16.14
CA VAL A 43 -8.80 -15.38 -17.36
C VAL A 43 -7.94 -14.98 -18.57
N THR A 44 -6.95 -14.12 -18.37
CA THR A 44 -6.04 -13.64 -19.42
C THR A 44 -4.86 -14.60 -19.66
N ASN A 45 -4.76 -15.68 -18.89
CA ASN A 45 -3.65 -16.63 -18.88
C ASN A 45 -2.27 -15.94 -18.71
N TRP A 46 -2.24 -14.80 -18.02
CA TRP A 46 -1.03 -14.04 -17.75
C TRP A 46 -0.25 -14.70 -16.60
N PRO A 47 1.07 -14.92 -16.75
CA PRO A 47 1.89 -15.53 -15.71
C PRO A 47 2.18 -14.50 -14.59
N GLY A 48 1.24 -14.37 -13.66
CA GLY A 48 1.35 -13.50 -12.48
C GLY A 48 1.43 -14.27 -11.15
N MET A 49 1.73 -13.53 -10.08
CA MET A 49 1.88 -14.09 -8.73
C MET A 49 0.53 -14.53 -8.14
N GLY A 50 -0.57 -13.83 -8.44
CA GLY A 50 -1.90 -14.19 -7.96
C GLY A 50 -2.35 -15.55 -8.48
N ARG A 51 -2.10 -15.83 -9.76
CA ARG A 51 -2.33 -17.16 -10.36
C ARG A 51 -1.45 -18.24 -9.73
N LEU A 52 -0.17 -17.97 -9.53
CA LEU A 52 0.80 -18.90 -8.94
C LEU A 52 0.39 -19.34 -7.52
N ILE A 53 -0.06 -18.41 -6.69
CA ILE A 53 -0.53 -18.69 -5.34
C ILE A 53 -1.80 -19.54 -5.38
N LEU A 54 -2.72 -19.23 -6.29
CA LEU A 54 -3.96 -20.01 -6.44
C LEU A 54 -3.68 -21.45 -6.86
N GLU A 55 -2.79 -21.65 -7.84
CA GLU A 55 -2.36 -22.98 -8.27
C GLU A 55 -1.72 -23.76 -7.11
N ALA A 56 -0.87 -23.11 -6.30
CA ALA A 56 -0.25 -23.70 -5.13
C ALA A 56 -1.26 -24.16 -4.06
N VAL A 57 -2.29 -23.35 -3.83
CA VAL A 57 -3.37 -23.71 -2.89
C VAL A 57 -4.16 -24.90 -3.41
N LEU A 58 -4.49 -24.92 -4.71
CA LEU A 58 -5.21 -26.03 -5.35
C LEU A 58 -4.39 -27.32 -5.38
N SER A 59 -3.07 -27.22 -5.60
CA SER A 59 -2.15 -28.37 -5.59
C SER A 59 -1.72 -28.78 -4.17
N GLN A 60 -2.21 -28.11 -3.13
CA GLN A 60 -1.81 -28.29 -1.73
C GLN A 60 -0.29 -28.21 -1.52
N ASP A 61 0.40 -27.38 -2.30
CA ASP A 61 1.82 -27.13 -2.11
C ASP A 61 2.02 -26.11 -0.98
N PHE A 62 2.10 -26.65 0.24
CA PHE A 62 2.28 -25.85 1.44
C PHE A 62 3.57 -25.02 1.43
N TYR A 63 4.64 -25.49 0.78
CA TYR A 63 5.90 -24.76 0.73
C TYR A 63 5.77 -23.50 -0.13
N LEU A 64 5.15 -23.64 -1.30
CA LEU A 64 4.98 -22.51 -2.21
C LEU A 64 3.96 -21.49 -1.67
N VAL A 65 2.89 -21.97 -1.03
CA VAL A 65 1.95 -21.09 -0.31
C VAL A 65 2.67 -20.35 0.81
N MET A 66 3.44 -21.04 1.67
CA MET A 66 4.15 -20.40 2.77
C MET A 66 5.18 -19.38 2.28
N ALA A 67 5.93 -19.70 1.20
CA ALA A 67 6.89 -18.78 0.59
C ALA A 67 6.19 -17.51 0.07
N SER A 68 5.05 -17.67 -0.60
CA SER A 68 4.28 -16.52 -1.11
C SER A 68 3.71 -15.64 0.01
N LEU A 69 3.24 -16.24 1.10
CA LEU A 69 2.78 -15.52 2.29
C LEU A 69 3.91 -14.75 2.97
N LEU A 70 5.11 -15.36 3.09
CA LEU A 70 6.28 -14.69 3.64
C LEU A 70 6.70 -13.48 2.77
N ILE A 71 6.74 -13.65 1.45
CA ILE A 71 7.06 -12.56 0.52
C ILE A 71 6.01 -11.43 0.63
N GLY A 72 4.73 -11.78 0.67
CA GLY A 72 3.64 -10.82 0.87
C GLY A 72 3.77 -10.05 2.19
N GLY A 73 4.06 -10.75 3.29
CA GLY A 73 4.30 -10.12 4.59
C GLY A 73 5.52 -9.19 4.60
N ILE A 74 6.63 -9.59 3.97
CA ILE A 74 7.82 -8.73 3.83
C ILE A 74 7.49 -7.48 3.02
N LEU A 75 6.74 -7.63 1.92
CA LEU A 75 6.36 -6.50 1.07
C LEU A 75 5.39 -5.56 1.80
N LEU A 76 4.46 -6.09 2.58
CA LEU A 76 3.56 -5.31 3.43
C LEU A 76 4.33 -4.50 4.48
N VAL A 77 5.24 -5.13 5.22
CA VAL A 77 6.06 -4.44 6.22
C VAL A 77 6.93 -3.38 5.57
N THR A 78 7.53 -3.68 4.42
CA THR A 78 8.36 -2.73 3.68
C THR A 78 7.52 -1.56 3.13
N GLY A 79 6.34 -1.84 2.59
CA GLY A 79 5.40 -0.84 2.08
C GLY A 79 4.90 0.08 3.19
N ASN A 80 4.55 -0.47 4.35
CA ASN A 80 4.20 0.31 5.53
C ASN A 80 5.37 1.15 6.05
N LEU A 81 6.59 0.60 6.07
CA LEU A 81 7.78 1.36 6.47
C LEU A 81 8.03 2.55 5.51
N ILE A 82 7.86 2.34 4.19
CA ILE A 82 7.94 3.41 3.20
C ILE A 82 6.85 4.46 3.46
N ALA A 83 5.63 4.02 3.76
CA ALA A 83 4.53 4.92 4.10
C ALA A 83 4.84 5.76 5.35
N ASP A 84 5.35 5.14 6.41
CA ASP A 84 5.74 5.85 7.64
C ASP A 84 6.85 6.87 7.40
N ILE A 85 7.85 6.53 6.58
CA ILE A 85 8.91 7.45 6.17
C ILE A 85 8.33 8.62 5.38
N LEU A 86 7.46 8.34 4.40
CA LEU A 86 6.79 9.38 3.60
C LEU A 86 5.94 10.32 4.46
N ILE A 87 5.25 9.79 5.48
CA ILE A 87 4.51 10.60 6.46
C ILE A 87 5.47 11.47 7.26
N ALA A 88 6.59 10.91 7.76
CA ALA A 88 7.59 11.66 8.50
C ALA A 88 8.23 12.79 7.67
N PHE A 89 8.41 12.62 6.36
CA PHE A 89 8.87 13.66 5.45
C PHE A 89 7.77 14.69 5.10
N ALA A 90 6.52 14.25 4.92
CA ALA A 90 5.42 15.11 4.52
C ALA A 90 4.91 16.01 5.67
N ASP A 91 5.02 15.54 6.92
CA ASP A 91 4.47 16.22 8.09
C ASP A 91 5.56 16.77 9.04
N PRO A 92 5.93 18.08 8.96
CA PRO A 92 6.90 18.69 9.85
C PRO A 92 6.39 18.87 11.28
N ARG A 93 5.15 18.43 11.60
CA ARG A 93 4.63 18.38 12.98
C ARG A 93 5.23 17.25 13.81
N VAL A 94 5.77 16.20 13.19
CA VAL A 94 6.53 15.14 13.91
C VAL A 94 7.83 15.72 14.52
N ARG A 95 8.29 16.88 14.05
CA ARG A 95 9.52 17.55 14.49
C ARG A 95 9.37 18.50 15.68
N LEU A 96 8.22 18.55 16.35
CA LEU A 96 8.01 19.38 17.54
C LEU A 96 7.87 18.55 18.81
N ARG A 97 9.00 18.02 19.26
CA ARG A 97 9.38 18.04 20.68
C ARG A 97 10.89 18.24 20.80
#